data_AF-A0A920M9U1-F1
#
_entry.id   AF-A0A920M9U1-F1
#
_cell.length_a   1.000
_cell.length_b   1.000
_cell.length_c   1.000
_cell.angle_alpha   90.00
_cell.angle_beta   90.00
_cell.angle_gamma   90.00
#
_symmetry.space_group_name_H-M   'P 1'
#
loop_
_entity.id
_entity.type
_entity.pdbx_description
1 polymer ?
#
loop_
_entity_poly.entity_id
_entity_poly.type
_entity_poly.pdbx_seq_one_letter_code
_entity_poly.pdbx_strand_id
1 'polypeptide(L)'
;MVRFFPKDSASLAQVARSFGFDFTLLEHTIDLNQKHLDRTAQKVQHLVPTGSPHKKVAAWGLTFKAGTDDLRYSPAVEVLKRLEADDYEILAFDPTVKENLTQLASTVIMDDP
;
A
#
# COMPACT_ATOMS: atom_id res chain seq x y z
N MET A 1 12.67 -1.17 -4.99
CA MET A 1 11.58 -0.43 -4.30
C MET A 1 12.24 0.67 -3.49
N VAL A 2 12.01 1.95 -3.82
CA VAL A 2 12.64 3.08 -3.13
C VAL A 2 11.98 3.24 -1.76
N ARG A 3 12.78 3.14 -0.70
CA ARG A 3 12.35 3.31 0.70
C ARG A 3 12.13 4.80 0.96
N PHE A 4 10.88 5.24 1.00
CA PHE A 4 10.54 6.58 1.45
C PHE A 4 10.10 6.48 2.91
N PHE A 5 10.83 7.09 3.83
CA PHE A 5 10.49 7.13 5.26
C PHE A 5 9.56 8.31 5.52
N PRO A 6 8.23 8.13 5.62
CA PRO A 6 7.30 9.25 5.56
C PRO A 6 7.45 10.20 6.75
N LYS A 7 7.92 9.68 7.89
CA LYS A 7 8.11 10.43 9.14
C LYS A 7 9.34 11.35 9.11
N ASP A 8 10.43 10.90 8.49
CA ASP A 8 11.65 11.71 8.36
C ASP A 8 11.47 12.74 7.26
N SER A 9 10.80 12.38 6.16
CA SER A 9 10.55 13.27 5.03
C SER A 9 9.63 14.46 5.37
N ALA A 10 8.55 14.24 6.14
CA ALA A 10 7.66 15.33 6.56
C ALA A 10 8.32 16.30 7.55
N SER A 11 9.16 15.76 8.45
CA SER A 11 9.89 16.58 9.43
C SER A 11 11.01 17.38 8.76
N LEU A 12 11.75 16.74 7.84
CA LEU A 12 12.73 17.40 6.98
C LEU A 12 12.06 18.46 6.09
N ALA A 13 10.78 18.26 5.75
CA ALA A 13 10.00 19.22 5.00
C ALA A 13 9.68 20.52 5.68
N GLN A 14 9.27 20.40 6.92
CA GLN A 14 9.03 21.55 7.74
C GLN A 14 10.32 22.33 8.01
N VAL A 15 11.45 21.62 8.19
CA VAL A 15 12.76 22.22 8.42
C VAL A 15 13.30 22.90 7.15
N ALA A 16 13.32 22.26 5.98
CA ALA A 16 13.90 22.90 4.81
C ALA A 16 13.03 24.06 4.26
N ARG A 17 11.70 24.05 4.51
CA ARG A 17 10.85 25.25 4.33
C ARG A 17 11.30 26.42 5.21
N SER A 18 11.74 26.17 6.46
CA SER A 18 12.28 27.22 7.33
C SER A 18 13.67 27.73 6.92
N PHE A 19 14.37 27.03 6.01
CA PHE A 19 15.69 27.41 5.48
C PHE A 19 15.68 27.82 3.99
N GLY A 20 14.49 27.95 3.37
CA GLY A 20 14.37 28.39 1.96
C GLY A 20 14.86 27.37 0.93
N PHE A 21 15.00 26.09 1.32
CA PHE A 21 15.43 25.01 0.43
C PHE A 21 14.27 24.54 -0.45
N ASP A 22 14.56 24.25 -1.72
CA ASP A 22 13.55 23.84 -2.70
C ASP A 22 12.94 22.47 -2.33
N PHE A 23 11.71 22.55 -1.84
CA PHE A 23 10.93 21.43 -1.32
C PHE A 23 10.31 20.54 -2.42
N THR A 24 10.39 21.02 -3.66
CA THR A 24 9.76 20.49 -4.85
C THR A 24 10.19 19.05 -5.14
N LEU A 25 11.48 18.70 -4.96
CA LEU A 25 11.95 17.34 -5.22
C LEU A 25 11.35 16.30 -4.25
N LEU A 26 11.23 16.67 -2.97
CA LEU A 26 10.70 15.74 -1.96
C LEU A 26 9.20 15.56 -2.14
N GLU A 27 8.47 16.64 -2.38
CA GLU A 27 7.03 16.61 -2.70
C GLU A 27 6.76 15.78 -3.96
N HIS A 28 7.53 15.98 -5.03
CA HIS A 28 7.42 15.16 -6.23
C HIS A 28 7.68 13.68 -5.97
N THR A 29 8.63 13.36 -5.08
CA THR A 29 8.92 11.96 -4.75
C THR A 29 7.74 11.31 -4.02
N ILE A 30 7.11 12.04 -3.08
CA ILE A 30 5.89 11.59 -2.39
C ILE A 30 4.76 11.35 -3.38
N ASP A 31 4.52 12.33 -4.26
CA ASP A 31 3.46 12.27 -5.27
C ASP A 31 3.68 11.10 -6.24
N LEU A 32 4.92 10.88 -6.69
CA LEU A 32 5.25 9.76 -7.56
C LEU A 32 4.98 8.43 -6.86
N ASN A 33 5.33 8.32 -5.57
CA ASN A 33 5.07 7.10 -4.81
C ASN A 33 3.56 6.82 -4.69
N GLN A 34 2.74 7.84 -4.42
CA GLN A 34 1.28 7.69 -4.40
C GLN A 34 0.74 7.24 -5.76
N LYS A 35 1.18 7.88 -6.85
CA LYS A 35 0.81 7.50 -8.22
C LYS A 35 1.23 6.06 -8.55
N HIS A 36 2.34 5.57 -8.02
CA HIS A 36 2.77 4.18 -8.19
C HIS A 36 1.82 3.19 -7.52
N LEU A 37 1.32 3.51 -6.32
CA LEU A 37 0.34 2.70 -5.60
C LEU A 37 -0.99 2.69 -6.36
N ASP A 38 -1.47 3.86 -6.80
CA ASP A 38 -2.69 3.99 -7.61
C ASP A 38 -2.63 3.17 -8.88
N ARG A 39 -1.53 3.29 -9.64
CA ARG A 39 -1.31 2.52 -10.88
C ARG A 39 -1.29 1.01 -10.63
N THR A 40 -0.81 0.57 -9.48
CA THR A 40 -0.76 -0.85 -9.14
C THR A 40 -2.17 -1.38 -8.91
N ALA A 41 -2.99 -0.67 -8.14
CA ALA A 41 -4.41 -1.01 -7.96
C ALA A 41 -5.17 -0.99 -9.30
N GLN A 42 -4.97 0.06 -10.11
CA GLN A 42 -5.58 0.17 -11.43
C GLN A 42 -5.25 -1.01 -12.35
N LYS A 43 -4.00 -1.51 -12.33
CA LYS A 43 -3.64 -2.70 -13.13
C LYS A 43 -4.48 -3.92 -12.75
N VAL A 44 -4.68 -4.15 -11.46
CA VAL A 44 -5.55 -5.24 -10.98
C VAL A 44 -6.99 -5.00 -11.44
N GLN A 45 -7.48 -3.76 -11.35
CA GLN A 45 -8.82 -3.40 -11.79
C GLN A 45 -9.05 -3.65 -13.28
N HIS A 46 -8.07 -3.33 -14.13
CA HIS A 46 -8.16 -3.57 -15.57
C HIS A 46 -8.14 -5.05 -15.94
N LEU A 47 -7.59 -5.91 -15.09
CA LEU A 47 -7.59 -7.37 -15.31
C LEU A 47 -8.92 -8.01 -14.91
N VAL A 48 -9.71 -7.36 -14.06
CA VAL A 48 -11.03 -7.83 -13.65
C VAL A 48 -12.10 -7.24 -14.58
N PRO A 49 -12.90 -8.07 -15.26
CA PRO A 49 -13.94 -7.59 -16.16
C PRO A 49 -14.91 -6.62 -15.48
N THR A 50 -15.25 -5.52 -16.16
CA THR A 50 -16.23 -4.55 -15.70
C THR A 50 -17.58 -5.23 -15.47
N GLY A 51 -18.19 -4.99 -14.30
CA GLY A 51 -19.46 -5.61 -13.91
C GLY A 51 -19.35 -7.03 -13.37
N SER A 52 -18.13 -7.54 -13.10
CA SER A 52 -17.97 -8.81 -12.39
C SER A 52 -18.66 -8.72 -11.02
N PRO A 53 -19.63 -9.62 -10.71
CA PRO A 53 -20.36 -9.59 -9.44
C PRO A 53 -19.50 -10.01 -8.25
N HIS A 54 -18.35 -10.64 -8.49
CA HIS A 54 -17.42 -11.11 -7.48
C HIS A 54 -15.99 -10.71 -7.87
N LYS A 55 -15.56 -9.53 -7.44
CA LYS A 55 -14.21 -9.02 -7.67
C LYS A 55 -13.24 -9.61 -6.65
N LYS A 56 -12.96 -10.91 -6.78
CA LYS A 56 -12.12 -11.63 -5.83
C LYS A 56 -10.66 -11.66 -6.29
N VAL A 57 -9.73 -11.30 -5.42
CA VAL A 57 -8.30 -11.31 -5.69
C VAL A 57 -7.51 -11.93 -4.55
N ALA A 58 -6.37 -12.55 -4.89
CA ALA A 58 -5.41 -13.05 -3.92
C ALA A 58 -4.23 -12.08 -3.80
N ALA A 59 -3.72 -11.90 -2.58
CA ALA A 59 -2.54 -11.09 -2.29
C ALA A 59 -1.49 -11.94 -1.57
N TRP A 60 -0.30 -12.05 -2.15
CA TRP A 60 0.83 -12.76 -1.54
C TRP A 60 1.91 -11.78 -1.11
N GLY A 61 2.15 -11.73 0.20
CA GLY A 61 3.03 -10.77 0.85
C GLY A 61 2.28 -9.50 1.26
N LEU A 62 2.36 -9.17 2.54
CA LEU A 62 1.76 -7.98 3.15
C LEU A 62 2.81 -7.05 3.73
N THR A 63 3.97 -7.58 4.07
CA THR A 63 5.04 -6.84 4.73
C THR A 63 5.94 -6.18 3.70
N PHE A 64 6.57 -5.06 4.09
CA PHE A 64 7.40 -4.29 3.15
C PHE A 64 8.75 -4.99 2.83
N LYS A 65 9.14 -5.97 3.66
CA LYS A 65 10.35 -6.78 3.53
C LYS A 65 10.13 -8.12 4.23
N ALA A 66 10.87 -9.15 3.82
CA ALA A 66 10.82 -10.45 4.46
C ALA A 66 11.29 -10.41 5.93
N GLY A 67 10.69 -11.26 6.77
CA GLY A 67 11.15 -11.53 8.14
C GLY A 67 10.73 -10.48 9.18
N THR A 68 9.71 -9.66 8.90
CA THR A 68 9.13 -8.73 9.87
C THR A 68 7.62 -8.74 9.72
N ASP A 69 6.90 -8.58 10.83
CA ASP A 69 5.46 -8.38 10.91
C ASP A 69 5.04 -6.89 10.82
N ASP A 70 6.01 -5.98 10.59
CA ASP A 70 5.74 -4.55 10.56
C ASP A 70 5.04 -4.14 9.24
N LEU A 71 3.78 -3.77 9.37
CA LEU A 71 2.92 -3.35 8.27
C LEU A 71 2.85 -1.82 8.11
N ARG A 72 3.54 -1.06 8.96
CA ARG A 72 3.53 0.41 8.87
C ARG A 72 4.13 0.82 7.53
N TYR A 73 3.37 1.63 6.79
CA TYR A 73 3.75 2.11 5.45
C TYR A 73 3.97 0.97 4.44
N SER A 74 3.34 -0.20 4.64
CA SER A 74 3.40 -1.28 3.66
C SER A 74 2.74 -0.84 2.35
N PRO A 75 3.45 -0.90 1.21
CA PRO A 75 2.86 -0.61 -0.10
C PRO A 75 1.80 -1.65 -0.49
N ALA A 76 1.94 -2.89 -0.03
CA ALA A 76 0.96 -3.94 -0.29
C ALA A 76 -0.38 -3.60 0.38
N VAL A 77 -0.36 -3.32 1.70
CA VAL A 77 -1.56 -2.91 2.46
C VAL A 77 -2.22 -1.69 1.82
N GLU A 78 -1.42 -0.73 1.38
CA GLU A 78 -1.91 0.51 0.78
C GLU A 78 -2.55 0.29 -0.61
N VAL A 79 -2.08 -0.68 -1.38
CA VAL A 79 -2.76 -1.15 -2.61
C VAL A 79 -4.05 -1.90 -2.27
N LEU A 80 -4.03 -2.79 -1.28
CA LEU A 80 -5.22 -3.55 -0.88
C LEU A 80 -6.34 -2.64 -0.39
N LYS A 81 -6.05 -1.56 0.35
CA LYS A 81 -7.04 -0.55 0.75
C LYS A 81 -7.77 0.07 -0.44
N ARG A 82 -7.04 0.38 -1.52
CA ARG A 82 -7.64 0.94 -2.74
C ARG A 82 -8.57 -0.08 -3.42
N LEU A 83 -8.20 -1.36 -3.39
CA LEU A 83 -9.03 -2.44 -3.93
C LEU A 83 -10.27 -2.68 -3.04
N GLU A 84 -10.13 -2.69 -1.71
CA GLU A 84 -11.29 -2.79 -0.81
C GLU A 84 -12.27 -1.62 -0.98
N ALA A 85 -11.76 -0.41 -1.20
CA ALA A 85 -12.59 0.76 -1.48
C ALA A 85 -13.41 0.64 -2.79
N ASP A 86 -13.01 -0.25 -3.69
CA ASP A 86 -13.70 -0.58 -4.94
C ASP A 86 -14.44 -1.93 -4.89
N ASP A 87 -14.77 -2.38 -3.67
CA ASP A 87 -15.54 -3.58 -3.32
C ASP A 87 -14.87 -4.90 -3.75
N TYR A 88 -13.54 -4.97 -3.72
CA TYR A 88 -12.84 -6.23 -3.93
C TYR A 88 -12.87 -7.11 -2.68
N GLU A 89 -13.15 -8.40 -2.88
CA GLU A 89 -12.92 -9.43 -1.88
C GLU A 89 -11.48 -9.90 -1.95
N ILE A 90 -10.72 -9.74 -0.85
CA ILE A 90 -9.29 -9.99 -0.83
C ILE A 90 -8.97 -11.15 0.09
N LEU A 91 -8.27 -12.15 -0.45
CA LEU A 91 -7.64 -13.22 0.33
C LEU A 91 -6.14 -12.93 0.37
N ALA A 92 -5.58 -12.67 1.54
CA ALA A 92 -4.17 -12.31 1.66
C ALA A 92 -3.39 -13.36 2.47
N PHE A 93 -2.14 -13.60 2.09
CA PHE A 93 -1.23 -14.48 2.81
C PHE A 93 0.13 -13.79 2.98
N ASP A 94 0.66 -13.78 4.20
CA ASP A 94 2.04 -13.43 4.50
C ASP A 94 2.54 -14.33 5.64
N PRO A 95 3.71 -15.00 5.50
CA PRO A 95 4.21 -15.95 6.52
C PRO A 95 4.39 -15.35 7.92
N THR A 96 4.49 -14.04 8.02
CA THR A 96 4.75 -13.32 9.28
C THR A 96 3.51 -12.61 9.84
N VAL A 97 2.39 -12.62 9.12
CA VAL A 97 1.13 -11.97 9.53
C VAL A 97 0.05 -13.03 9.64
N LYS A 98 -0.49 -13.23 10.84
CA LYS A 98 -1.50 -14.26 11.13
C LYS A 98 -2.85 -13.71 11.60
N GLU A 99 -2.89 -12.42 11.93
CA GLU A 99 -4.09 -11.78 12.47
C GLU A 99 -4.72 -10.86 11.43
N ASN A 100 -6.05 -10.75 11.48
CA ASN A 100 -6.79 -9.82 10.64
C ASN A 100 -6.35 -8.38 10.92
N LEU A 101 -6.25 -7.61 9.85
CA LEU A 101 -5.73 -6.26 9.90
C LEU A 101 -6.86 -5.26 10.09
N THR A 102 -6.82 -4.48 11.18
CA THR A 102 -7.81 -3.42 11.42
C THR A 102 -7.90 -2.38 10.31
N GLN A 103 -6.84 -2.25 9.51
CA GLN A 103 -6.75 -1.32 8.39
C GLN A 103 -7.38 -1.87 7.09
N LEU A 104 -7.71 -3.17 7.06
CA LEU A 104 -8.27 -3.89 5.92
C LEU A 104 -9.44 -4.73 6.42
N ALA A 105 -10.61 -4.09 6.53
CA ALA A 105 -11.75 -4.66 7.26
C ALA A 105 -12.35 -5.88 6.55
N SER A 106 -12.21 -5.95 5.22
CA SER A 106 -12.83 -6.99 4.37
C SER A 106 -11.84 -8.06 3.93
N THR A 107 -10.54 -7.81 4.10
CA THR A 107 -9.46 -8.73 3.73
C THR A 107 -9.38 -9.87 4.74
N VAL A 108 -9.40 -11.09 4.23
CA VAL A 108 -9.21 -12.29 5.04
C VAL A 108 -7.76 -12.72 4.97
N ILE A 109 -7.10 -12.83 6.12
CA ILE A 109 -5.75 -13.41 6.22
C ILE A 109 -5.87 -14.93 6.22
N MET A 110 -5.18 -15.57 5.29
CA MET A 110 -5.11 -17.01 5.15
C MET A 110 -3.86 -17.54 5.84
N ASP A 111 -3.95 -18.73 6.42
CA ASP A 111 -2.82 -19.42 7.06
C ASP A 111 -2.00 -20.27 6.07
N ASP A 112 -2.50 -20.45 4.84
CA ASP A 112 -1.90 -21.23 3.74
C ASP A 112 -2.27 -20.55 2.39
N PRO A 113 -1.31 -20.34 1.46
CA PRO A 113 -1.53 -19.61 0.20
C PRO A 113 -2.53 -20.20 -0.80
#